data_AF-F7QN99-F1
#
_entry.id   AF-F7QN99-F1
#
_cell.length_a   1.000
_cell.length_b   1.000
_cell.length_c   1.000
_cell.angle_alpha   90.00
_cell.angle_beta   90.00
_cell.angle_gamma   90.00
#
_symmetry.space_group_name_H-M   'P 1'
#
loop_
_entity.id
_entity.type
_entity.pdbx_description
1 polymer ?
#
loop_
_entity_poly.entity_id
_entity_poly.type
_entity_poly.pdbx_seq_one_letter_code
_entity_poly.pdbx_strand_id
1 'polypeptide(L)' 'MEALLNEVIDRVIHTFGMMRNLSEDALNEARESLCTYIDTLSSAGETDPQRLAVCGLAYLRNRQDGASPKFTGC' A
#
# COMPACT_ATOMS: atom_id res chain seq x y z
N MET A 1 -1.77 12.43 -15.52
CA MET A 1 -1.50 11.04 -15.09
C MET A 1 -1.39 10.95 -13.56
N GLU A 2 -0.81 11.95 -12.89
CA GLU A 2 -0.67 12.00 -11.42
C GLU A 2 -1.99 12.01 -10.62
N ALA A 3 -3.07 12.59 -11.14
CA ALA A 3 -4.36 12.62 -10.44
C ALA A 3 -4.92 11.20 -10.20
N LEU A 4 -4.86 10.33 -11.22
CA LEU A 4 -5.35 8.95 -11.13
C LEU A 4 -4.55 8.12 -10.12
N LEU A 5 -3.22 8.30 -10.09
CA LEU A 5 -2.35 7.60 -9.15
C LEU A 5 -2.66 8.01 -7.71
N ASN A 6 -2.91 9.30 -7.48
CA ASN A 6 -3.32 9.79 -6.16
C ASN A 6 -4.67 9.20 -5.72
N GLU A 7 -5.65 9.09 -6.61
CA GLU A 7 -6.94 8.45 -6.31
C GLU A 7 -6.77 6.96 -5.97
N VAL A 8 -5.90 6.24 -6.69
CA VAL A 8 -5.58 4.84 -6.39
C VAL A 8 -4.91 4.72 -5.02
N ILE A 9 -3.92 5.56 -4.73
CA ILE A 9 -3.22 5.57 -3.44
C ILE A 9 -4.20 5.84 -2.30
N ASP A 10 -5.03 6.86 -2.42
CA ASP A 10 -6.01 7.24 -1.38
C ASP A 10 -6.99 6.10 -1.10
N ARG A 11 -7.55 5.50 -2.17
CA ARG A 11 -8.46 4.36 -2.06
C ARG A 11 -7.81 3.17 -1.36
N VAL A 12 -6.57 2.84 -1.71
CA VAL A 12 -5.83 1.73 -1.11
C VAL A 12 -5.56 1.99 0.36
N ILE A 13 -5.07 3.19 0.71
CA ILE A 13 -4.76 3.58 2.10
C ILE A 13 -6.02 3.60 2.96
N HIS A 14 -7.11 4.19 2.46
CA HIS A 14 -8.38 4.19 3.16
C HIS A 14 -8.88 2.76 3.43
N THR A 15 -8.85 1.90 2.42
CA THR A 15 -9.27 0.50 2.55
C THR A 15 -8.36 -0.28 3.51
N PHE A 16 -7.05 -0.10 3.41
CA PHE A 16 -6.06 -0.77 4.27
C PHE A 16 -6.17 -0.32 5.72
N GLY A 17 -6.35 0.99 5.94
CA GLY A 17 -6.56 1.58 7.26
C GLY A 17 -7.79 1.04 7.97
N MET A 18 -8.93 0.97 7.28
CA MET A 18 -10.15 0.38 7.83
C MET A 18 -9.97 -1.11 8.17
N MET A 19 -9.32 -1.89 7.30
CA MET A 19 -9.13 -3.33 7.52
C MET A 19 -8.19 -3.65 8.68
N ARG A 20 -7.21 -2.77 8.96
CA ARG A 20 -6.13 -3.03 9.92
C ARG A 20 -6.17 -2.15 11.16
N ASN A 21 -7.11 -1.20 11.22
CA ASN A 21 -7.29 -0.26 12.32
C ASN A 21 -5.97 0.46 12.68
N LEU A 22 -5.29 0.99 11.66
CA LEU A 22 -4.00 1.65 11.78
C LEU A 22 -4.13 3.05 12.36
N SER A 23 -3.12 3.46 13.13
CA SER A 23 -2.95 4.86 13.55
C SER A 23 -2.59 5.75 12.35
N GLU A 24 -2.83 7.06 12.47
CA GLU A 24 -2.51 8.06 11.44
C GLU A 24 -1.04 8.03 10.99
N ASP A 25 -0.12 7.83 11.93
CA ASP A 25 1.32 7.70 11.66
C ASP A 25 1.62 6.50 10.73
N ALA A 26 1.08 5.32 11.07
CA ALA A 26 1.22 4.11 10.26
C ALA A 26 0.53 4.23 8.89
N LEU A 27 -0.55 5.02 8.80
CA LEU A 27 -1.20 5.33 7.52
C LEU A 27 -0.32 6.22 6.65
N ASN A 28 0.34 7.21 7.24
CA ASN A 28 1.26 8.08 6.53
C ASN A 28 2.47 7.30 5.98
N GLU A 29 3.09 6.45 6.81
CA GLU A 29 4.19 5.58 6.37
C GLU A 29 3.76 4.61 5.26
N ALA A 30 2.57 4.02 5.39
CA ALA A 30 2.00 3.15 4.36
C ALA A 30 1.78 3.92 3.06
N ARG A 31 1.33 5.18 3.12
CA ARG A 31 1.09 6.03 1.95
C ARG A 31 2.37 6.38 1.22
N GLU A 32 3.42 6.77 1.93
CA GLU A 32 4.73 7.07 1.34
C GLU A 32 5.34 5.85 0.67
N SER A 33 5.29 4.70 1.36
CA SER A 33 5.77 3.42 0.81
C SER A 33 4.97 2.99 -0.42
N LEU A 34 3.64 3.15 -0.37
CA LEU A 34 2.76 2.82 -1.49
C LEU A 34 3.01 3.73 -2.70
N CYS A 35 3.19 5.03 -2.50
CA CYS A 35 3.49 5.99 -3.57
C CYS A 35 4.71 5.55 -4.38
N THR A 36 5.81 5.21 -3.69
CA THR A 36 7.05 4.75 -4.31
C THR A 36 6.85 3.44 -5.09
N TYR A 37 6.06 2.51 -4.53
CA TYR A 37 5.75 1.24 -5.18
C TYR A 37 4.91 1.42 -6.44
N ILE A 38 3.88 2.27 -6.40
CA ILE A 38 3.02 2.58 -7.54
C ILE A 38 3.81 3.30 -8.65
N ASP A 39 4.71 4.22 -8.29
CA ASP A 39 5.60 4.88 -9.25
C ASP A 39 6.51 3.87 -9.98
N THR A 40 7.03 2.88 -9.23
CA THR A 40 7.82 1.78 -9.79
C THR A 40 7.01 0.94 -10.80
N LEU A 41 5.77 0.60 -10.45
CA LEU A 41 4.86 -0.14 -11.35
C LEU A 41 4.52 0.68 -12.60
N SER A 42 4.23 1.98 -12.42
CA SER A 42 3.94 2.90 -13.53
C SER A 42 5.14 3.03 -14.47
N SER A 43 6.35 3.14 -13.93
CA SER A 43 7.60 3.17 -14.71
C SER A 43 7.85 1.85 -15.45
N ALA A 44 7.35 0.73 -14.93
CA ALA A 44 7.38 -0.57 -15.60
C ALA A 44 6.27 -0.76 -16.66
N GLY A 45 5.38 0.24 -16.85
CA GLY A 45 4.31 0.24 -17.84
C GLY A 45 2.93 -0.18 -17.31
N GLU A 46 2.81 -0.51 -16.02
CA GLU A 46 1.52 -0.83 -15.40
C GLU A 46 0.78 0.47 -15.04
N THR A 47 -0.29 0.77 -15.76
CA THR A 47 -1.07 1.99 -15.59
C THR A 47 -2.54 1.73 -15.29
N ASP A 48 -2.96 0.46 -15.22
CA ASP A 48 -4.35 0.10 -14.92
C ASP A 48 -4.65 0.39 -13.43
N PRO A 49 -5.62 1.27 -13.12
CA PRO A 49 -5.87 1.69 -11.75
C PRO A 49 -6.34 0.55 -10.85
N GLN A 50 -7.01 -0.47 -11.43
CA GLN A 50 -7.49 -1.61 -10.68
C GLN A 50 -6.37 -2.59 -10.35
N ARG A 51 -5.43 -2.84 -11.28
CA ARG A 51 -4.20 -3.60 -11.05
C ARG A 51 -3.33 -2.90 -10.02
N LEU A 52 -3.11 -1.61 -10.16
CA LEU A 52 -2.35 -0.79 -9.22
C LEU A 52 -2.93 -0.87 -7.79
N ALA A 53 -4.26 -0.77 -7.65
CA ALA A 53 -4.92 -0.89 -6.35
C ALA A 53 -4.75 -2.29 -5.71
N VAL A 54 -4.91 -3.36 -6.51
CA VAL A 54 -4.75 -4.74 -6.03
C VAL A 54 -3.30 -5.02 -5.63
N CYS A 55 -2.33 -4.63 -6.47
CA CYS A 55 -0.91 -4.78 -6.17
C CYS A 55 -0.51 -3.96 -4.94
N GLY A 56 -1.01 -2.73 -4.81
CA GLY A 56 -0.80 -1.87 -3.65
C GLY A 56 -1.30 -2.48 -2.35
N LEU A 57 -2.52 -3.01 -2.33
CA LEU A 57 -3.08 -3.69 -1.16
C LEU A 57 -2.28 -4.94 -0.78
N ALA A 58 -1.86 -5.73 -1.76
CA ALA A 58 -1.03 -6.92 -1.53
C ALA A 58 0.35 -6.55 -0.97
N TYR A 59 0.99 -5.52 -1.52
CA TYR A 59 2.27 -4.99 -1.04
C TYR A 59 2.18 -4.56 0.43
N LEU A 60 1.19 -3.75 0.80
CA LEU A 60 1.00 -3.28 2.17
C LEU A 60 0.72 -4.41 3.15
N ARG A 61 -0.11 -5.38 2.75
CA ARG A 61 -0.39 -6.57 3.56
C ARG A 61 0.88 -7.38 3.84
N ASN A 62 1.70 -7.63 2.81
CA ASN A 62 2.95 -8.37 2.96
C ASN A 62 3.94 -7.65 3.87
N ARG A 63 4.09 -6.32 3.70
CA ARG A 63 4.97 -5.49 4.54
C ARG A 63 4.59 -5.57 6.02
N GLN A 64 3.29 -5.46 6.32
CA GLN A 64 2.78 -5.58 7.67
C GLN A 64 2.93 -6.99 8.25
N ASP A 65 2.61 -8.03 7.48
CA ASP A 65 2.70 -9.40 7.98
C ASP A 65 4.15 -9.80 8.27
N GLY A 66 5.09 -9.32 7.45
CA GLY A 66 6.53 -9.44 7.70
C GLY A 66 7.05 -8.57 8.84
N ALA A 67 6.40 -7.45 9.15
CA ALA A 67 6.76 -6.58 10.27
C ALA A 67 6.28 -7.11 11.64
N SER A 68 5.39 -8.10 11.66
CA SER A 68 5.00 -8.74 12.92
C SER A 68 6.10 -9.71 13.40
N PRO A 69 6.65 -9.55 14.62
CA PRO A 69 7.61 -10.49 15.18
C PRO A 69 6.87 -11.76 15.63
N LYS A 70 6.40 -12.58 14.68
CA LYS A 70 5.81 -13.90 14.96
C LYS A 70 6.92 -14.96 15.02
N PHE A 71 7.96 -14.71 15.81
CA PHE A 71 8.89 -15.77 16.22
C PHE A 71 9.52 -15.46 17.57
N THR A 72 8.73 -15.52 18.64
CA THR A 72 9.24 -15.99 19.94
C THR A 72 8.92 -17.49 20.00
N GLY A 73 9.68 -18.27 19.24
CA GLY A 73 9.73 -19.72 19.41
C GLY A 73 10.48 -20.06 20.70
N CYS A 74 9.93 -21.01 21.46
CA CYS A 74 10.31 -21.45 22.81
C CYS A 74 11.79 -21.77 23.03
#